data_AF-A0A6L0XHD2-F1
#
_entry.id   AF-A0A6L0XHD2-F1
#
_cell.length_a   1.000
_cell.length_b   1.000
_cell.length_c   1.000
_cell.angle_alpha   90.00
_cell.angle_beta   90.00
_cell.angle_gamma   90.00
#
_symmetry.space_group_name_H-M   'P 1'
#
loop_
_entity.id
_entity.type
_entity.pdbx_description
1 polymer ?
#
loop_
_entity_poly.entity_id
_entity_poly.type
_entity_poly.pdbx_seq_one_letter_code
_entity_poly.pdbx_strand_id
1 'polypeptide(L)'
;MSDKYLRNEQQHLLNSIGTEVCWGWSPAIDFVSLLAKRPRRFAENSASQDVIDRIVDGRREVPPSASPVSAAKTSPSSRSKDEAELDDLIAQIQSRKATSTKAAEAAPGESAESQPHCSPPYSSSTASPAPAAVADDEVNILLAGASDIRHLLRTFSSLRAAESADGTRRPQPTYHFYVYEPNLRLHCRHLFFLQWLLDSMFALEELEERVLMFLDVYGNALMRDITAAQVRNVVQRLRKALETDSSSLLRIASFEEMKSKERDFVEGQLAHWTRDASTANIKEQWAQRVRQEMAERYDNRDNIIDWDFVFHLTEYTNLLKFPEYRTWRNTGVAFDVSHINPRRGFSYEYKVPNKTLCFFSGAGRGVYAGDIKNGPFFSFGALTQNAHIRQRTTDGTCRHGNGVVSMHNVRAWLYTLMTGLPWPWADHAFAWDDANNYNYLPPGTPSGVAYTAALPKVRVHLVGLEWDRFVRHCKEGQVPRMDAAFFGTSCTQYMTPTVLGDVMSGAAHAVVVAETAKFIVDAEDVAKKVYIAKLDDLAHAGGWARDDALTNDLHEGKSDPLPVKGTMTDAQKVSQERYMQPSLLAYVAKAPA
;
A
#
# COMPACT_ATOMS: atom_id res chain seq x y z
N MET A 1 19.60 8.95 32.87
CA MET A 1 19.74 8.46 31.48
C MET A 1 18.39 7.88 31.08
N SER A 2 17.77 8.43 30.04
CA SER A 2 16.42 8.05 29.59
C SER A 2 16.39 6.59 29.12
N ASP A 3 15.29 5.88 29.39
CA ASP A 3 14.94 4.53 28.87
C ASP A 3 15.18 4.32 27.36
N LYS A 4 15.40 5.41 26.61
CA LYS A 4 15.81 5.43 25.20
C LYS A 4 17.14 4.70 24.92
N TYR A 5 17.99 4.51 25.93
CA TYR A 5 19.30 3.85 25.77
C TYR A 5 19.34 2.38 26.26
N LEU A 6 18.21 1.83 26.73
CA LEU A 6 18.16 0.51 27.37
C LEU A 6 17.50 -0.59 26.53
N ARG A 7 16.99 -0.30 25.33
CA ARG A 7 16.49 -1.35 24.42
C ARG A 7 17.51 -1.57 23.30
N ASN A 8 17.74 -2.83 22.94
CA ASN A 8 18.54 -3.23 21.77
C ASN A 8 18.08 -2.42 20.55
N GLU A 9 19.02 -1.80 19.82
CA GLU A 9 18.77 -0.98 18.61
C GLU A 9 17.87 -1.72 17.61
N GLN A 10 18.00 -3.05 17.54
CA GLN A 10 17.16 -3.95 16.75
C GLN A 10 15.66 -3.89 17.14
N GLN A 11 15.35 -3.89 18.43
CA GLN A 11 13.97 -3.82 18.92
C GLN A 11 13.39 -2.41 18.74
N HIS A 12 14.22 -1.38 18.85
CA HIS A 12 13.80 0.00 18.56
C HIS A 12 13.44 0.18 17.09
N LEU A 13 14.25 -0.34 16.16
CA LEU A 13 13.96 -0.28 14.73
C LEU A 13 12.66 -1.03 14.39
N LEU A 14 12.51 -2.29 14.85
CA LEU A 14 11.28 -3.07 14.63
C LEU A 14 10.03 -2.38 15.17
N ASN A 15 10.14 -1.63 16.27
CA ASN A 15 9.04 -0.86 16.84
C ASN A 15 8.81 0.49 16.14
N SER A 16 9.77 0.96 15.34
CA SER A 16 9.68 2.23 14.60
C SER A 16 9.15 2.06 13.17
N ILE A 17 9.32 0.87 12.58
CA ILE A 17 8.80 0.53 11.25
C ILE A 17 7.28 0.68 11.24
N GLY A 18 6.75 1.44 10.29
CA GLY A 18 5.31 1.71 10.15
C GLY A 18 4.73 2.76 11.10
N THR A 19 5.56 3.50 11.84
CA THR A 19 5.11 4.65 12.64
C THR A 19 4.90 5.94 11.82
N GLU A 20 5.40 5.97 10.59
CA GLU A 20 5.24 7.08 9.66
C GLU A 20 3.94 6.88 8.85
N VAL A 21 3.12 7.93 8.81
CA VAL A 21 1.67 7.75 8.62
C VAL A 21 1.19 8.28 7.27
N CYS A 22 2.01 8.27 6.20
CA CYS A 22 1.60 8.94 4.96
C CYS A 22 1.76 8.18 3.66
N TRP A 23 2.70 7.24 3.54
CA TRP A 23 2.94 6.50 2.31
C TRP A 23 3.35 5.08 2.66
N GLY A 24 2.94 4.10 1.86
CA GLY A 24 3.57 2.79 1.98
C GLY A 24 4.92 2.76 1.23
N TRP A 25 5.68 1.70 1.44
CA TRP A 25 7.04 1.54 0.91
C TRP A 25 7.16 0.37 -0.06
N SER A 26 6.13 0.13 -0.88
CA SER A 26 6.13 -0.92 -1.90
C SER A 26 5.33 -0.50 -3.12
N PRO A 27 5.58 -1.11 -4.30
CA PRO A 27 4.82 -0.81 -5.50
C PRO A 27 3.33 -1.18 -5.38
N ALA A 28 2.51 -0.53 -6.21
CA ALA A 28 1.11 -0.85 -6.36
C ALA A 28 0.88 -2.30 -6.87
N ILE A 29 0.06 -3.05 -6.13
CA ILE A 29 -0.46 -4.37 -6.53
C ILE A 29 -1.66 -4.21 -7.45
N ASP A 30 -1.68 -5.00 -8.53
CA ASP A 30 -2.87 -5.24 -9.35
C ASP A 30 -3.55 -6.53 -8.89
N PHE A 31 -4.63 -6.41 -8.11
CA PHE A 31 -5.30 -7.59 -7.57
C PHE A 31 -6.05 -8.41 -8.64
N VAL A 32 -6.38 -7.83 -9.79
CA VAL A 32 -6.95 -8.60 -10.92
C VAL A 32 -5.91 -9.59 -11.43
N SER A 33 -4.70 -9.09 -11.72
CA SER A 33 -3.60 -9.93 -12.18
C SER A 33 -3.16 -10.93 -11.11
N LEU A 34 -3.05 -10.51 -9.85
CA LEU A 34 -2.62 -11.38 -8.75
C LEU A 34 -3.58 -12.57 -8.60
N LEU A 35 -4.88 -12.31 -8.58
CA LEU A 35 -5.89 -13.36 -8.43
C LEU A 35 -6.05 -14.21 -9.70
N ALA A 36 -5.66 -13.73 -10.87
CA ALA A 36 -5.62 -14.54 -12.08
C ALA A 36 -4.47 -15.55 -12.09
N LYS A 37 -3.31 -15.19 -11.50
CA LYS A 37 -2.07 -16.01 -11.50
C LYS A 37 -1.97 -16.99 -10.32
N ARG A 38 -2.87 -16.92 -9.34
CA ARG A 38 -2.89 -17.81 -8.17
C ARG A 38 -2.90 -19.30 -8.57
N PRO A 39 -2.20 -20.18 -7.83
CA PRO A 39 -2.23 -21.62 -8.09
C PRO A 39 -3.65 -22.15 -8.08
N ARG A 40 -4.18 -22.52 -9.25
CA ARG A 40 -5.42 -23.29 -9.33
C ARG A 40 -5.05 -24.72 -9.00
N ARG A 41 -5.45 -25.24 -7.83
CA ARG A 41 -5.39 -26.68 -7.62
C ARG A 41 -6.20 -27.34 -8.73
N PHE A 42 -5.57 -28.22 -9.49
CA PHE A 42 -6.28 -29.12 -10.39
C PHE A 42 -7.31 -29.86 -9.54
N ALA A 43 -8.57 -29.46 -9.63
CA ALA A 43 -9.65 -30.31 -9.19
C ALA A 43 -9.59 -31.57 -10.05
N GLU A 44 -9.60 -32.73 -9.41
CA GLU A 44 -9.80 -34.03 -10.03
C GLU A 44 -11.06 -33.97 -10.91
N ASN A 45 -10.84 -33.71 -12.18
CA ASN A 45 -11.76 -33.99 -13.28
C ASN A 45 -10.91 -34.27 -14.51
N SER A 46 -9.95 -35.20 -14.37
CA SER A 46 -9.39 -35.94 -15.49
C SER A 46 -10.42 -36.95 -15.98
N ALA A 47 -11.48 -36.44 -16.60
CA ALA A 47 -12.39 -37.19 -17.44
C ALA A 47 -12.79 -36.31 -18.63
N SER A 48 -11.79 -35.73 -19.29
CA SER A 48 -11.91 -35.08 -20.62
C SER A 48 -10.55 -34.81 -21.29
N GLN A 49 -9.43 -34.98 -20.58
CA GLN A 49 -8.07 -34.79 -21.13
C GLN A 49 -7.45 -36.06 -21.75
N ASP A 50 -8.23 -37.12 -22.02
CA ASP A 50 -7.73 -38.39 -22.58
C ASP A 50 -7.85 -38.49 -24.11
N VAL A 51 -8.30 -37.43 -24.79
CA VAL A 51 -8.53 -37.47 -26.25
C VAL A 51 -7.46 -36.70 -27.05
N ILE A 52 -6.61 -35.89 -26.41
CA ILE A 52 -5.63 -35.06 -27.13
C ILE A 52 -4.21 -35.65 -27.11
N ASP A 53 -3.84 -36.48 -26.14
CA ASP A 53 -2.45 -36.96 -25.98
C ASP A 53 -2.14 -38.33 -26.60
N ARG A 54 -3.02 -38.89 -27.43
CA ARG A 54 -2.77 -40.17 -28.14
C ARG A 54 -2.28 -40.06 -29.58
N ILE A 55 -1.91 -38.85 -30.03
CA ILE A 55 -1.28 -38.65 -31.33
C ILE A 55 -0.08 -37.74 -31.17
N VAL A 56 1.01 -38.21 -30.54
CA VAL A 56 2.40 -37.92 -30.94
C VAL A 56 3.29 -38.96 -30.23
N ASP A 57 3.81 -39.87 -31.05
CA ASP A 57 5.05 -40.62 -30.96
C ASP A 57 5.55 -41.16 -29.61
N GLY A 58 5.51 -42.49 -29.54
CA GLY A 58 6.34 -43.28 -28.67
C GLY A 58 7.81 -43.28 -29.09
N ARG A 59 8.68 -43.34 -28.08
CA ARG A 59 9.85 -44.22 -28.06
C ARG A 59 10.25 -44.47 -26.60
N ARG A 60 10.31 -45.76 -26.27
CA ARG A 60 10.76 -46.32 -24.99
C ARG A 60 12.21 -45.96 -24.71
N GLU A 61 12.51 -45.68 -23.45
CA GLU A 61 13.74 -46.17 -22.80
C GLU A 61 13.49 -46.42 -21.30
N VAL A 62 14.10 -47.48 -20.78
CA VAL A 62 13.83 -48.15 -19.50
C VAL A 62 14.87 -47.70 -18.45
N PRO A 63 14.50 -47.44 -17.18
CA PRO A 63 15.47 -47.16 -16.12
C PRO A 63 15.86 -48.43 -15.34
N PRO A 64 17.09 -48.57 -14.81
CA PRO A 64 17.40 -49.61 -13.84
C PRO A 64 17.37 -49.10 -12.39
N SER A 65 16.52 -49.78 -11.62
CA SER A 65 16.56 -50.20 -10.20
C SER A 65 17.44 -49.48 -9.15
N ALA A 66 16.77 -49.16 -8.02
CA ALA A 66 17.29 -49.00 -6.65
C ALA A 66 17.94 -50.30 -6.10
N SER A 67 18.72 -50.37 -5.00
CA SER A 67 18.67 -49.81 -3.63
C SER A 67 20.01 -50.18 -2.88
N PRO A 68 20.18 -50.20 -1.53
CA PRO A 68 19.92 -49.23 -0.44
C PRO A 68 21.13 -49.05 0.55
N VAL A 69 20.87 -48.34 1.68
CA VAL A 69 21.43 -48.49 3.06
C VAL A 69 22.33 -47.35 3.58
N SER A 70 21.85 -46.58 4.58
CA SER A 70 22.27 -46.74 6.00
C SER A 70 21.79 -45.57 6.88
N ALA A 71 21.26 -45.92 8.05
CA ALA A 71 20.81 -45.05 9.13
C ALA A 71 21.94 -44.59 10.06
N ALA A 72 21.78 -43.41 10.68
CA ALA A 72 22.41 -43.02 11.96
C ALA A 72 21.52 -41.96 12.64
N LYS A 73 20.75 -42.37 13.67
CA LYS A 73 20.94 -42.09 15.11
C LYS A 73 20.81 -40.61 15.52
N THR A 74 19.66 -40.33 16.12
CA THR A 74 19.26 -39.15 16.88
C THR A 74 19.87 -39.12 18.29
N SER A 75 20.20 -37.92 18.76
CA SER A 75 20.36 -37.58 20.19
C SER A 75 19.89 -36.15 20.44
N PRO A 76 19.32 -35.83 21.62
CA PRO A 76 18.50 -34.64 21.84
C PRO A 76 19.36 -33.43 22.27
N SER A 77 19.15 -32.24 21.67
CA SER A 77 19.80 -31.02 22.15
C SER A 77 18.90 -30.25 23.13
N SER A 78 19.46 -30.05 24.32
CA SER A 78 19.02 -29.19 25.40
C SER A 78 18.66 -27.77 24.95
N ARG A 79 17.49 -27.27 25.39
CA ARG A 79 17.15 -25.83 25.37
C ARG A 79 18.21 -25.04 26.12
N SER A 80 18.73 -23.97 25.52
CA SER A 80 19.66 -23.07 26.19
C SER A 80 18.95 -22.24 27.24
N LYS A 81 19.63 -22.01 28.36
CA LYS A 81 19.17 -21.25 29.53
C LYS A 81 18.63 -19.85 29.17
N ASP A 82 19.12 -19.26 28.08
CA ASP A 82 18.71 -17.95 27.57
C ASP A 82 17.28 -17.93 26.98
N GLU A 83 16.79 -19.06 26.45
CA GLU A 83 15.42 -19.17 25.93
C GLU A 83 14.40 -19.26 27.07
N ALA A 84 14.76 -19.95 28.16
CA ALA A 84 13.93 -20.03 29.36
C ALA A 84 13.86 -18.70 30.13
N GLU A 85 14.97 -17.95 30.17
CA GLU A 85 15.01 -16.61 30.78
C GLU A 85 14.20 -15.58 29.96
N LEU A 86 14.11 -15.74 28.64
CA LEU A 86 13.29 -14.89 27.77
C LEU A 86 11.78 -15.16 27.94
N ASP A 87 11.38 -16.42 28.06
CA ASP A 87 9.98 -16.80 28.32
C ASP A 87 9.50 -16.32 29.71
N ASP A 88 10.36 -16.40 30.73
CA ASP A 88 10.07 -15.86 32.06
C ASP A 88 9.95 -14.32 32.06
N LEU A 89 10.73 -13.63 31.22
CA LEU A 89 10.64 -12.19 31.04
C LEU A 89 9.32 -11.78 30.35
N ILE A 90 8.89 -12.56 29.34
CA ILE A 90 7.62 -12.36 28.63
C ILE A 90 6.43 -12.58 29.58
N ALA A 91 6.48 -13.61 30.44
CA ALA A 91 5.46 -13.87 31.45
C ALA A 91 5.38 -12.75 32.52
N GLN A 92 6.51 -12.16 32.92
CA GLN A 92 6.53 -11.01 33.84
C GLN A 92 5.96 -9.72 33.22
N ILE A 93 6.12 -9.51 31.93
CA ILE A 93 5.53 -8.35 31.22
C ILE A 93 4.01 -8.50 31.10
N GLN A 94 3.51 -9.72 30.88
CA GLN A 94 2.07 -10.00 30.80
C GLN A 94 1.37 -9.85 32.16
N SER A 95 2.02 -10.23 33.27
CA SER A 95 1.46 -10.06 34.62
C SER A 95 1.47 -8.61 35.12
N ARG A 96 2.43 -7.77 34.69
CA ARG A 96 2.46 -6.33 35.00
C ARG A 96 1.35 -5.52 34.31
N LYS A 97 0.89 -5.95 33.12
CA LYS A 97 -0.25 -5.33 32.43
C LYS A 97 -1.61 -5.62 33.10
N ALA A 98 -1.72 -6.74 33.83
CA ALA A 98 -2.95 -7.07 34.57
C ALA A 98 -3.08 -6.28 35.88
N THR A 99 -1.98 -5.83 36.48
CA THR A 99 -1.96 -5.11 37.76
C THR A 99 -2.06 -3.59 37.62
N SER A 100 -1.68 -3.00 36.48
CA SER A 100 -1.86 -1.55 36.23
C SER A 100 -3.32 -1.13 36.00
N THR A 101 -4.23 -2.08 35.78
CA THR A 101 -5.66 -1.82 35.56
C THR A 101 -6.48 -1.81 36.86
N LYS A 102 -5.86 -2.11 38.01
CA LYS A 102 -6.53 -2.16 39.33
C LYS A 102 -6.17 -1.03 40.30
N ALA A 103 -5.34 -0.06 39.90
CA ALA A 103 -4.81 0.96 40.82
C ALA A 103 -5.31 2.40 40.55
N ALA A 104 -6.42 2.57 39.83
CA ALA A 104 -7.02 3.89 39.58
C ALA A 104 -8.51 3.90 39.94
N GLU A 105 -8.86 3.50 41.16
CA GLU A 105 -10.18 3.76 41.76
C GLU A 105 -10.06 3.78 43.29
N ALA A 106 -9.83 4.96 43.86
CA ALA A 106 -10.07 5.27 45.28
C ALA A 106 -10.35 6.79 45.43
N ALA A 107 -11.51 7.11 45.97
CA ALA A 107 -12.21 8.41 46.04
C ALA A 107 -11.69 9.36 47.17
N PRO A 108 -12.32 10.53 47.48
CA PRO A 108 -13.66 10.57 48.12
C PRO A 108 -14.60 11.78 47.79
N GLY A 109 -15.91 11.58 48.03
CA GLY A 109 -16.68 12.51 48.88
C GLY A 109 -17.76 13.42 48.26
N GLU A 110 -19.00 12.91 48.21
CA GLU A 110 -20.30 13.56 48.53
C GLU A 110 -20.81 14.81 47.77
N SER A 111 -21.95 14.68 47.09
CA SER A 111 -23.29 15.02 47.66
C SER A 111 -24.41 14.68 46.66
N ALA A 112 -25.56 14.26 47.21
CA ALA A 112 -26.69 13.66 46.51
C ALA A 112 -27.77 14.68 46.14
N GLU A 113 -28.44 14.50 44.99
CA GLU A 113 -29.84 14.91 44.79
C GLU A 113 -30.53 14.23 43.57
N SER A 114 -31.55 13.44 43.90
CA SER A 114 -32.84 13.13 43.24
C SER A 114 -33.08 13.18 41.70
N GLN A 115 -33.42 11.99 41.16
CA GLN A 115 -34.52 11.62 40.22
C GLN A 115 -34.66 12.28 38.81
N PRO A 116 -35.46 11.73 37.85
CA PRO A 116 -36.09 10.41 37.73
C PRO A 116 -35.82 9.67 36.40
N HIS A 117 -36.20 8.38 36.38
CA HIS A 117 -36.32 7.51 35.21
C HIS A 117 -37.18 8.10 34.08
N CYS A 118 -36.69 7.98 32.84
CA CYS A 118 -37.53 7.96 31.65
C CYS A 118 -36.93 7.02 30.60
N SER A 119 -37.64 5.93 30.31
CA SER A 119 -37.36 5.05 29.17
C SER A 119 -38.18 5.53 27.97
N PRO A 120 -37.63 5.52 26.74
CA PRO A 120 -38.46 5.50 25.53
C PRO A 120 -38.28 4.18 24.75
N PRO A 121 -39.22 3.89 23.83
CA PRO A 121 -39.71 2.54 23.61
C PRO A 121 -39.04 1.83 22.42
N TYR A 122 -38.99 0.50 22.55
CA TYR A 122 -38.85 -0.43 21.44
C TYR A 122 -39.94 -0.19 20.39
N SER A 123 -39.54 -0.08 19.13
CA SER A 123 -40.40 -0.39 17.98
C SER A 123 -39.75 -1.51 17.18
N SER A 124 -40.36 -2.68 17.28
CA SER A 124 -40.07 -3.87 16.50
C SER A 124 -40.54 -3.66 15.07
N SER A 125 -39.60 -3.65 14.11
CA SER A 125 -39.92 -3.91 12.70
C SER A 125 -39.28 -5.24 12.31
N THR A 126 -40.14 -6.23 12.11
CA THR A 126 -39.84 -7.56 11.61
C THR A 126 -39.47 -7.48 10.12
N ALA A 127 -38.17 -7.49 9.82
CA ALA A 127 -37.69 -7.72 8.46
C ALA A 127 -37.80 -9.22 8.14
N SER A 128 -38.62 -9.55 7.14
CA SER A 128 -38.67 -10.90 6.55
C SER A 128 -37.39 -11.19 5.76
N PRO A 129 -36.92 -12.45 5.71
CA PRO A 129 -35.71 -12.80 4.97
C PRO A 129 -35.95 -12.64 3.46
N ALA A 130 -35.11 -11.83 2.82
CA ALA A 130 -35.09 -11.72 1.36
C ALA A 130 -34.69 -13.07 0.74
N PRO A 131 -35.30 -13.47 -0.39
CA PRO A 131 -34.97 -14.70 -1.08
C PRO A 131 -33.52 -14.66 -1.57
N ALA A 132 -32.82 -15.79 -1.40
CA ALA A 132 -31.42 -15.98 -1.80
C ALA A 132 -31.19 -15.49 -3.24
N ALA A 133 -30.52 -14.34 -3.36
CA ALA A 133 -30.08 -13.80 -4.62
C ALA A 133 -29.05 -14.75 -5.24
N VAL A 134 -29.21 -14.99 -6.54
CA VAL A 134 -28.23 -15.66 -7.40
C VAL A 134 -26.88 -15.00 -7.13
N ALA A 135 -25.88 -15.78 -6.68
CA ALA A 135 -24.57 -15.27 -6.33
C ALA A 135 -23.94 -14.54 -7.53
N ASP A 136 -23.97 -13.21 -7.49
CA ASP A 136 -23.05 -12.39 -8.28
C ASP A 136 -21.65 -12.78 -7.79
N ASP A 137 -20.74 -13.10 -8.71
CA ASP A 137 -19.38 -13.54 -8.36
C ASP A 137 -18.70 -12.33 -7.68
N GLU A 138 -18.53 -12.34 -6.36
CA GLU A 138 -17.94 -11.24 -5.60
C GLU A 138 -16.47 -11.53 -5.29
N VAL A 139 -15.61 -10.50 -5.32
CA VAL A 139 -14.20 -10.62 -4.94
C VAL A 139 -13.91 -9.70 -3.76
N ASN A 140 -13.47 -10.27 -2.64
CA ASN A 140 -13.25 -9.56 -1.39
C ASN A 140 -11.76 -9.39 -1.09
N ILE A 141 -11.32 -8.15 -0.92
CA ILE A 141 -9.91 -7.79 -0.74
C ILE A 141 -9.74 -6.95 0.52
N LEU A 142 -8.90 -7.39 1.43
CA LEU A 142 -8.50 -6.61 2.60
C LEU A 142 -7.22 -5.80 2.30
N LEU A 143 -7.24 -4.50 2.57
CA LEU A 143 -6.07 -3.62 2.57
C LEU A 143 -5.84 -3.12 3.99
N ALA A 144 -4.91 -3.72 4.72
CA ALA A 144 -4.55 -3.34 6.08
C ALA A 144 -3.22 -2.57 6.09
N GLY A 145 -3.26 -1.28 6.43
CA GLY A 145 -2.06 -0.44 6.50
C GLY A 145 -1.47 -0.09 5.12
N ALA A 146 -2.31 -0.02 4.08
CA ALA A 146 -1.88 0.42 2.75
C ALA A 146 -1.32 1.86 2.77
N SER A 147 -1.80 2.68 3.70
CA SER A 147 -1.45 4.09 3.89
C SER A 147 -1.82 5.03 2.74
N ASP A 148 -2.11 4.50 1.54
CA ASP A 148 -2.45 5.28 0.37
C ASP A 148 -3.25 4.53 -0.72
N ILE A 149 -3.64 5.27 -1.77
CA ILE A 149 -4.57 4.82 -2.82
C ILE A 149 -3.96 3.85 -3.85
N ARG A 150 -2.65 3.58 -3.82
CA ARG A 150 -1.94 2.99 -4.97
C ARG A 150 -2.54 1.67 -5.48
N HIS A 151 -2.92 0.81 -4.54
CA HIS A 151 -3.47 -0.51 -4.82
C HIS A 151 -4.85 -0.41 -5.49
N LEU A 152 -5.69 0.51 -4.99
CA LEU A 152 -7.01 0.79 -5.54
C LEU A 152 -6.87 1.36 -6.95
N LEU A 153 -6.05 2.39 -7.15
CA LEU A 153 -5.87 3.03 -8.46
C LEU A 153 -5.38 2.04 -9.53
N ARG A 154 -4.34 1.25 -9.21
CA ARG A 154 -3.79 0.24 -10.14
C ARG A 154 -4.83 -0.80 -10.52
N THR A 155 -5.58 -1.31 -9.54
CA THR A 155 -6.57 -2.37 -9.74
C THR A 155 -7.80 -1.85 -10.48
N PHE A 156 -8.29 -0.64 -10.15
CA PHE A 156 -9.41 -0.01 -10.84
C PHE A 156 -9.10 0.19 -12.32
N SER A 157 -7.88 0.58 -12.67
CA SER A 157 -7.44 0.67 -14.06
C SER A 157 -7.54 -0.67 -14.79
N SER A 158 -7.11 -1.77 -14.17
CA SER A 158 -7.20 -3.11 -14.79
C SER A 158 -8.64 -3.58 -14.96
N LEU A 159 -9.48 -3.38 -13.94
CA LEU A 159 -10.90 -3.70 -14.01
C LEU A 159 -11.60 -2.93 -15.13
N ARG A 160 -11.31 -1.63 -15.24
CA ARG A 160 -11.87 -0.78 -16.28
C ARG A 160 -11.46 -1.21 -17.70
N ALA A 161 -10.21 -1.61 -17.88
CA ALA A 161 -9.74 -2.17 -19.14
C ALA A 161 -10.47 -3.48 -19.48
N ALA A 162 -10.64 -4.37 -18.50
CA ALA A 162 -11.34 -5.65 -18.68
C ALA A 162 -12.82 -5.45 -19.04
N GLU A 163 -13.53 -4.58 -18.33
CA GLU A 163 -14.93 -4.21 -18.62
C GLU A 163 -15.12 -3.68 -20.05
N SER A 164 -14.12 -2.95 -20.57
CA SER A 164 -14.20 -2.35 -21.91
C SER A 164 -13.80 -3.33 -23.03
N ALA A 165 -12.92 -4.28 -22.73
CA ALA A 165 -12.48 -5.32 -23.67
C ALA A 165 -13.52 -6.45 -23.81
N ASP A 166 -14.28 -6.75 -22.77
CA ASP A 166 -15.29 -7.79 -22.77
C ASP A 166 -16.55 -7.31 -23.51
N GLY A 167 -16.53 -7.42 -24.85
CA GLY A 167 -17.70 -7.15 -25.71
C GLY A 167 -18.84 -8.16 -25.52
N THR A 168 -18.70 -9.12 -24.60
CA THR A 168 -19.72 -10.12 -24.27
C THR A 168 -20.42 -9.79 -22.95
N ARG A 169 -21.72 -10.06 -22.84
CA ARG A 169 -22.57 -9.79 -21.66
C ARG A 169 -22.26 -10.71 -20.46
N ARG A 170 -21.01 -11.10 -20.21
CA ARG A 170 -20.70 -11.84 -18.98
C ARG A 170 -20.80 -10.87 -17.80
N PRO A 171 -21.50 -11.25 -16.71
CA PRO A 171 -21.48 -10.44 -15.50
C PRO A 171 -20.04 -10.36 -14.99
N GLN A 172 -19.47 -9.16 -15.00
CA GLN A 172 -18.19 -8.91 -14.35
C GLN A 172 -18.41 -8.92 -12.82
N PRO A 173 -17.52 -9.59 -12.06
CA PRO A 173 -17.61 -9.65 -10.62
C PRO A 173 -17.50 -8.27 -9.97
N THR A 174 -18.18 -8.07 -8.83
CA THR A 174 -18.01 -6.86 -8.04
C THR A 174 -16.83 -7.02 -7.09
N TYR A 175 -15.91 -6.06 -7.10
CA TYR A 175 -14.75 -6.07 -6.20
C TYR A 175 -15.00 -5.23 -4.95
N HIS A 176 -14.93 -5.86 -3.79
CA HIS A 176 -15.09 -5.24 -2.48
C HIS A 176 -13.73 -5.07 -1.80
N PHE A 177 -13.34 -3.84 -1.52
CA PHE A 177 -12.10 -3.50 -0.83
C PHE A 177 -12.39 -3.08 0.61
N TYR A 178 -11.94 -3.84 1.59
CA TYR A 178 -12.00 -3.50 3.01
C TYR A 178 -10.71 -2.79 3.40
N VAL A 179 -10.78 -1.48 3.63
CA VAL A 179 -9.61 -0.65 3.91
C VAL A 179 -9.54 -0.38 5.40
N TYR A 180 -8.57 -1.01 6.07
CA TYR A 180 -8.24 -0.76 7.47
C TYR A 180 -6.96 0.08 7.56
N GLU A 181 -7.03 1.16 8.33
CA GLU A 181 -5.88 1.99 8.64
C GLU A 181 -5.76 2.17 10.16
N PRO A 182 -4.56 2.09 10.75
CA PRO A 182 -4.38 2.28 12.20
C PRO A 182 -4.62 3.74 12.65
N ASN A 183 -4.90 4.65 11.71
CA ASN A 183 -5.19 6.05 11.97
C ASN A 183 -6.29 6.55 11.03
N LEU A 184 -7.40 7.03 11.60
CA LEU A 184 -8.55 7.51 10.82
C LEU A 184 -8.23 8.65 9.84
N ARG A 185 -7.13 9.40 10.07
CA ARG A 185 -6.71 10.48 9.18
C ARG A 185 -6.24 9.97 7.82
N LEU A 186 -5.83 8.71 7.73
CA LEU A 186 -5.52 8.06 6.46
C LEU A 186 -6.78 7.81 5.64
N HIS A 187 -7.92 7.49 6.26
CA HIS A 187 -9.20 7.39 5.54
C HIS A 187 -9.59 8.71 4.88
N CYS A 188 -9.23 9.86 5.46
CA CYS A 188 -9.45 11.16 4.81
C CYS A 188 -8.77 11.22 3.43
N ARG A 189 -7.53 10.72 3.32
CA ARG A 189 -6.78 10.69 2.06
C ARG A 189 -7.37 9.69 1.07
N HIS A 190 -7.75 8.49 1.53
CA HIS A 190 -8.43 7.50 0.70
C HIS A 190 -9.71 8.07 0.09
N LEU A 191 -10.60 8.64 0.93
CA LEU A 191 -11.83 9.30 0.48
C LEU A 191 -11.57 10.47 -0.46
N PHE A 192 -10.55 11.28 -0.17
CA PHE A 192 -10.15 12.38 -1.05
C PHE A 192 -9.72 11.89 -2.43
N PHE A 193 -8.87 10.87 -2.52
CA PHE A 193 -8.44 10.36 -3.82
C PHE A 193 -9.57 9.64 -4.54
N LEU A 194 -10.45 8.91 -3.85
CA LEU A 194 -11.66 8.35 -4.45
C LEU A 194 -12.56 9.45 -5.03
N GLN A 195 -12.80 10.52 -4.27
CA GLN A 195 -13.55 11.68 -4.78
C GLN A 195 -12.84 12.35 -5.94
N TRP A 196 -11.51 12.51 -5.88
CA TRP A 196 -10.72 13.08 -6.97
C TRP A 196 -10.89 12.26 -8.26
N LEU A 197 -10.87 10.94 -8.16
CA LEU A 197 -11.08 10.04 -9.30
C LEU A 197 -12.51 10.13 -9.84
N LEU A 198 -13.52 10.27 -8.98
CA LEU A 198 -14.91 10.52 -9.41
C LEU A 198 -15.12 11.90 -10.03
N ASP A 199 -14.40 12.89 -9.52
CA ASP A 199 -14.40 14.27 -10.00
C ASP A 199 -13.65 14.45 -11.32
N SER A 200 -13.11 13.38 -11.91
CA SER A 200 -12.31 13.38 -13.14
C SER A 200 -13.05 13.82 -14.41
N MET A 201 -13.98 14.77 -14.31
CA MET A 201 -14.45 15.57 -15.43
C MET A 201 -13.32 16.51 -15.90
N PHE A 202 -12.28 15.93 -16.48
CA PHE A 202 -11.17 16.67 -17.09
C PHE A 202 -11.02 16.22 -18.54
N ALA A 203 -10.65 17.16 -19.41
CA ALA A 203 -10.34 16.83 -20.80
C ALA A 203 -9.04 16.00 -20.83
N LEU A 204 -8.93 15.05 -21.77
CA LEU A 204 -7.68 14.30 -21.98
C LEU A 204 -6.52 15.23 -22.40
N GLU A 205 -6.85 16.40 -22.94
CA GLU A 205 -5.92 17.50 -23.22
C GLU A 205 -5.22 18.05 -21.96
N GLU A 206 -5.77 17.81 -20.76
CA GLU A 206 -5.19 18.24 -19.49
C GLU A 206 -4.56 17.08 -18.70
N LEU A 207 -4.58 15.85 -19.22
CA LEU A 207 -4.23 14.64 -18.47
C LEU A 207 -2.87 14.75 -17.77
N GLU A 208 -1.83 15.22 -18.46
CA GLU A 208 -0.51 15.39 -17.86
C GLU A 208 -0.53 16.36 -16.66
N GLU A 209 -1.20 17.51 -16.78
CA GLU A 209 -1.31 18.47 -15.67
C GLU A 209 -2.09 17.88 -14.49
N ARG A 210 -3.11 17.05 -14.75
CA ARG A 210 -3.85 16.32 -13.71
C ARG A 210 -2.98 15.29 -12.99
N VAL A 211 -2.10 14.61 -13.71
CA VAL A 211 -1.12 13.68 -13.12
C VAL A 211 -0.14 14.44 -12.22
N LEU A 212 0.34 15.61 -12.66
CA LEU A 212 1.23 16.44 -11.83
C LEU A 212 0.52 16.95 -10.57
N MET A 213 -0.74 17.39 -10.68
CA MET A 213 -1.54 17.76 -9.51
C MET A 213 -1.76 16.57 -8.57
N PHE A 214 -2.03 15.38 -9.10
CA PHE A 214 -2.16 14.16 -8.30
C PHE A 214 -0.88 13.89 -7.51
N LEU A 215 0.29 13.95 -8.16
CA LEU A 215 1.59 13.71 -7.52
C LEU A 215 1.94 14.79 -6.49
N ASP A 216 1.58 16.05 -6.74
CA ASP A 216 1.70 17.13 -5.74
C ASP A 216 0.95 16.79 -4.45
N VAL A 217 -0.33 16.43 -4.56
CA VAL A 217 -1.16 16.11 -3.40
C VAL A 217 -0.71 14.81 -2.74
N TYR A 218 -0.26 13.86 -3.56
CA TYR A 218 0.22 12.56 -3.10
C TYR A 218 1.45 12.69 -2.21
N GLY A 219 2.52 13.32 -2.70
CA GLY A 219 3.85 13.22 -2.08
C GLY A 219 4.52 14.53 -1.67
N ASN A 220 4.08 15.69 -2.18
CA ASN A 220 4.77 16.94 -1.92
C ASN A 220 4.26 17.59 -0.63
N ALA A 221 5.20 17.99 0.24
CA ALA A 221 4.92 18.73 1.47
C ALA A 221 4.34 20.13 1.20
N LEU A 222 4.77 20.75 0.09
CA LEU A 222 4.27 22.02 -0.43
C LEU A 222 3.75 21.81 -1.86
N MET A 223 2.66 22.47 -2.20
CA MET A 223 1.97 22.36 -3.49
C MET A 223 2.02 23.68 -4.24
N ARG A 224 1.72 23.59 -5.53
CA ARG A 224 1.43 24.71 -6.41
C ARG A 224 0.06 25.32 -6.05
N ASP A 225 -0.12 26.62 -6.32
CA ASP A 225 -1.38 27.33 -6.02
C ASP A 225 -2.60 26.68 -6.69
N ILE A 226 -2.45 26.29 -7.96
CA ILE A 226 -3.51 25.65 -8.74
C ILE A 226 -3.90 24.29 -8.16
N THR A 227 -2.93 23.50 -7.70
CA THR A 227 -3.17 22.22 -7.02
C THR A 227 -3.92 22.44 -5.71
N ALA A 228 -3.51 23.45 -4.91
CA ALA A 228 -4.20 23.76 -3.66
C ALA A 228 -5.65 24.22 -3.87
N ALA A 229 -5.92 25.00 -4.93
CA ALA A 229 -7.29 25.35 -5.32
C ALA A 229 -8.09 24.10 -5.67
N GLN A 230 -7.51 23.18 -6.43
CA GLN A 230 -8.17 21.93 -6.78
C GLN A 230 -8.45 21.04 -5.56
N VAL A 231 -7.52 20.92 -4.62
CA VAL A 231 -7.74 20.21 -3.34
C VAL A 231 -8.96 20.79 -2.61
N ARG A 232 -9.08 22.12 -2.51
CA ARG A 232 -10.24 22.75 -1.85
C ARG A 232 -11.55 22.37 -2.53
N ASN A 233 -11.59 22.39 -3.87
CA ASN A 233 -12.78 22.03 -4.65
C ASN A 233 -13.20 20.58 -4.43
N VAL A 234 -12.24 19.64 -4.49
CA VAL A 234 -12.49 18.21 -4.27
C VAL A 234 -12.98 17.96 -2.84
N VAL A 235 -12.36 18.59 -1.83
CA VAL A 235 -12.79 18.44 -0.44
C VAL A 235 -14.18 19.02 -0.21
N GLN A 236 -14.53 20.15 -0.82
CA GLN A 236 -15.89 20.71 -0.72
C GLN A 236 -16.94 19.75 -1.30
N ARG A 237 -16.66 19.13 -2.45
CA ARG A 237 -17.54 18.12 -3.05
C ARG A 237 -17.61 16.85 -2.21
N LEU A 238 -16.48 16.35 -1.71
CA LEU A 238 -16.41 15.22 -0.79
C LEU A 238 -17.27 15.46 0.45
N ARG A 239 -17.14 16.62 1.10
CA ARG A 239 -17.92 16.94 2.30
C ARG A 239 -19.42 16.98 2.00
N LYS A 240 -19.83 17.64 0.91
CA LYS A 240 -21.22 17.64 0.46
C LYS A 240 -21.74 16.23 0.15
N ALA A 241 -20.89 15.37 -0.43
CA ALA A 241 -21.21 13.98 -0.73
C ALA A 241 -21.40 13.12 0.53
N LEU A 242 -20.70 13.44 1.63
CA LEU A 242 -20.88 12.77 2.93
C LEU A 242 -22.13 13.25 3.68
N GLU A 243 -22.61 14.46 3.41
CA GLU A 243 -23.86 15.01 3.96
C GLU A 243 -25.12 14.46 3.24
N THR A 244 -24.98 14.01 1.99
CA THR A 244 -26.11 13.59 1.15
C THR A 244 -25.99 12.11 0.76
N ASP A 245 -26.89 11.26 1.29
CA ASP A 245 -26.86 9.78 1.14
C ASP A 245 -26.95 9.22 -0.30
N SER A 246 -27.09 10.07 -1.33
CA SER A 246 -27.27 9.65 -2.74
C SER A 246 -26.12 10.00 -3.68
N SER A 247 -24.97 10.44 -3.15
CA SER A 247 -23.82 10.85 -3.95
C SER A 247 -23.14 9.67 -4.68
N SER A 248 -22.46 9.95 -5.80
CA SER A 248 -21.68 8.93 -6.53
C SER A 248 -20.58 8.31 -5.67
N LEU A 249 -20.03 9.06 -4.71
CA LEU A 249 -19.06 8.55 -3.75
C LEU A 249 -19.68 7.50 -2.83
N LEU A 250 -20.87 7.73 -2.28
CA LEU A 250 -21.52 6.77 -1.38
C LEU A 250 -22.04 5.51 -2.10
N ARG A 251 -22.08 5.52 -3.43
CA ARG A 251 -22.31 4.28 -4.21
C ARG A 251 -21.11 3.33 -4.15
N ILE A 252 -19.90 3.87 -4.04
CA ILE A 252 -18.67 3.08 -3.94
C ILE A 252 -18.19 2.95 -2.49
N ALA A 253 -18.27 3.99 -1.67
CA ALA A 253 -17.72 4.02 -0.31
C ALA A 253 -18.77 3.61 0.73
N SER A 254 -18.45 2.63 1.57
CA SER A 254 -19.27 2.19 2.71
C SER A 254 -18.57 2.48 4.04
N PHE A 255 -19.35 2.86 5.06
CA PHE A 255 -18.90 3.14 6.42
C PHE A 255 -19.48 2.16 7.45
N GLU A 256 -20.07 1.05 7.02
CA GLU A 256 -20.78 0.09 7.91
C GLU A 256 -19.86 -0.50 8.99
N GLU A 257 -18.59 -0.72 8.66
CA GLU A 257 -17.55 -1.23 9.58
C GLU A 257 -16.85 -0.10 10.36
N MET A 258 -17.39 1.11 10.36
CA MET A 258 -16.88 2.27 11.09
C MET A 258 -17.93 2.79 12.07
N LYS A 259 -17.51 3.23 13.26
CA LYS A 259 -18.44 3.86 14.22
C LYS A 259 -18.83 5.25 13.75
N SER A 260 -20.05 5.68 14.07
CA SER A 260 -20.51 7.06 13.76
C SER A 260 -19.55 8.13 14.28
N LYS A 261 -19.04 7.99 15.51
CA LYS A 261 -18.05 8.93 16.07
C LYS A 261 -16.72 8.99 15.31
N GLU A 262 -16.33 7.90 14.66
CA GLU A 262 -15.11 7.82 13.85
C GLU A 262 -15.34 8.48 12.49
N ARG A 263 -16.54 8.29 11.90
CA ARG A 263 -16.97 9.03 10.72
C ARG A 263 -17.02 10.54 10.98
N ASP A 264 -17.62 10.97 12.10
CA ASP A 264 -17.66 12.39 12.50
C ASP A 264 -16.24 12.96 12.64
N PHE A 265 -15.31 12.16 13.19
CA PHE A 265 -13.91 12.53 13.29
C PHE A 265 -13.27 12.73 11.91
N VAL A 266 -13.49 11.81 10.96
CA VAL A 266 -13.00 11.90 9.57
C VAL A 266 -13.53 13.18 8.90
N GLU A 267 -14.84 13.44 9.00
CA GLU A 267 -15.47 14.64 8.45
C GLU A 267 -14.91 15.93 9.07
N GLY A 268 -14.67 15.93 10.38
CA GLY A 268 -14.02 17.03 11.09
C GLY A 268 -12.60 17.31 10.59
N GLN A 269 -11.80 16.27 10.35
CA GLN A 269 -10.45 16.41 9.78
C GLN A 269 -10.48 16.97 8.35
N LEU A 270 -11.39 16.47 7.50
CA LEU A 270 -11.57 16.97 6.12
C LEU A 270 -11.93 18.46 6.10
N ALA A 271 -12.73 18.94 7.05
CA ALA A 271 -13.09 20.36 7.14
C ALA A 271 -11.85 21.27 7.26
N HIS A 272 -10.83 20.86 8.02
CA HIS A 272 -9.59 21.65 8.21
C HIS A 272 -8.79 21.86 6.92
N TRP A 273 -8.92 20.98 5.93
CA TRP A 273 -8.19 21.11 4.66
C TRP A 273 -8.69 22.29 3.81
N THR A 274 -9.92 22.75 4.05
CA THR A 274 -10.54 23.89 3.34
C THR A 274 -10.63 25.16 4.16
N ARG A 275 -10.51 25.07 5.50
CA ARG A 275 -10.61 26.23 6.39
C ARG A 275 -9.35 27.08 6.34
N ASP A 276 -9.50 28.37 6.06
CA ASP A 276 -8.38 29.33 6.08
C ASP A 276 -7.83 29.52 7.49
N ALA A 277 -8.69 29.49 8.51
CA ALA A 277 -8.28 29.55 9.92
C ALA A 277 -7.43 28.34 10.37
N SER A 278 -7.44 27.23 9.62
CA SER A 278 -6.60 26.07 9.93
C SER A 278 -5.23 26.25 9.30
N THR A 279 -4.21 26.32 10.14
CA THR A 279 -2.83 26.64 9.73
C THR A 279 -1.95 25.39 9.79
N ALA A 280 -1.04 25.28 8.83
CA ALA A 280 -0.06 24.19 8.77
C ALA A 280 1.28 24.76 8.33
N ASN A 281 2.21 24.92 9.27
CA ASN A 281 3.54 25.47 8.99
C ASN A 281 4.51 24.37 8.58
N ILE A 282 4.19 23.68 7.47
CA ILE A 282 4.91 22.46 7.06
C ILE A 282 6.39 22.74 6.80
N LYS A 283 6.75 23.89 6.22
CA LYS A 283 8.15 24.24 5.94
C LYS A 283 8.99 24.30 7.22
N GLU A 284 8.49 24.95 8.26
CA GLU A 284 9.17 25.02 9.56
C GLU A 284 9.19 23.66 10.26
N GLN A 285 8.07 22.94 10.25
CA GLN A 285 7.97 21.61 10.87
C GLN A 285 8.90 20.60 10.19
N TRP A 286 9.02 20.64 8.86
CA TRP A 286 9.98 19.82 8.11
C TRP A 286 11.41 20.12 8.55
N ALA A 287 11.81 21.40 8.54
CA ALA A 287 13.15 21.81 8.95
C ALA A 287 13.44 21.42 10.41
N GLN A 288 12.47 21.57 11.31
CA GLN A 288 12.59 21.14 12.70
C GLN A 288 12.76 19.63 12.83
N ARG A 289 11.95 18.83 12.12
CA ARG A 289 12.02 17.36 12.15
C ARG A 289 13.34 16.85 11.57
N VAL A 290 13.81 17.40 10.45
CA VAL A 290 15.13 17.05 9.87
C VAL A 290 16.26 17.44 10.82
N ARG A 291 16.19 18.61 11.48
CA ARG A 291 17.17 19.01 12.49
C ARG A 291 17.17 18.09 13.71
N GLN A 292 15.99 17.69 14.19
CA GLN A 292 15.87 16.74 15.30
C GLN A 292 16.43 15.36 14.93
N GLU A 293 16.19 14.91 13.70
CA GLU A 293 16.65 13.63 13.19
C GLU A 293 18.17 13.58 13.02
N MET A 294 18.74 14.61 12.37
CA MET A 294 20.17 14.67 12.07
C MET A 294 21.03 15.16 13.25
N ALA A 295 20.40 15.82 14.23
CA ALA A 295 21.02 16.38 15.43
C ALA A 295 22.27 17.23 15.08
N GLU A 296 23.40 16.97 15.72
CA GLU A 296 24.68 17.68 15.53
C GLU A 296 25.19 17.62 14.08
N ARG A 297 24.72 16.65 13.29
CA ARG A 297 25.14 16.48 11.90
C ARG A 297 24.33 17.35 10.92
N TYR A 298 23.28 18.05 11.37
CA TYR A 298 22.39 18.83 10.50
C TYR A 298 23.09 19.88 9.62
N ASP A 299 24.17 20.49 10.12
CA ASP A 299 24.94 21.46 9.35
C ASP A 299 25.68 20.80 8.17
N ASN A 300 25.94 19.51 8.26
CA ASN A 300 26.50 18.65 7.21
C ASN A 300 25.44 17.76 6.54
N ARG A 301 24.16 18.15 6.57
CA ARG A 301 23.04 17.30 6.12
C ARG A 301 23.17 16.76 4.70
N ASP A 302 23.76 17.51 3.78
CA ASP A 302 23.93 17.04 2.40
C ASP A 302 24.83 15.80 2.33
N ASN A 303 25.82 15.69 3.22
CA ASN A 303 26.65 14.48 3.33
C ASN A 303 25.83 13.32 3.90
N ILE A 304 24.95 13.56 4.88
CA ILE A 304 24.06 12.52 5.43
C ILE A 304 23.11 12.02 4.35
N ILE A 305 22.51 12.95 3.59
CA ILE A 305 21.59 12.61 2.50
C ILE A 305 22.28 11.78 1.41
N ASP A 306 23.52 12.13 1.06
CA ASP A 306 24.36 11.35 0.15
C ASP A 306 24.64 9.94 0.70
N TRP A 307 25.02 9.85 1.99
CA TRP A 307 25.24 8.56 2.65
C TRP A 307 23.97 7.71 2.68
N ASP A 308 22.83 8.28 3.06
CA ASP A 308 21.53 7.61 3.08
C ASP A 308 21.23 7.03 1.69
N PHE A 309 21.43 7.83 0.65
CA PHE A 309 21.19 7.42 -0.73
C PHE A 309 22.13 6.29 -1.16
N VAL A 310 23.44 6.49 -1.02
CA VAL A 310 24.47 5.55 -1.49
C VAL A 310 24.37 4.22 -0.75
N PHE A 311 24.26 4.22 0.58
CA PHE A 311 24.34 2.98 1.37
C PHE A 311 23.00 2.25 1.53
N HIS A 312 21.86 2.95 1.47
CA HIS A 312 20.57 2.34 1.80
C HIS A 312 19.58 2.29 0.64
N LEU A 313 19.83 2.99 -0.48
CA LEU A 313 18.88 3.06 -1.60
C LEU A 313 19.46 2.60 -2.94
N THR A 314 20.69 2.99 -3.30
CA THR A 314 21.24 2.71 -4.64
C THR A 314 21.32 1.22 -4.98
N GLU A 315 21.59 0.37 -3.99
CA GLU A 315 21.68 -1.07 -4.21
C GLU A 315 20.31 -1.78 -4.13
N TYR A 316 19.28 -1.07 -3.69
CA TYR A 316 17.92 -1.60 -3.58
C TYR A 316 17.03 -1.22 -4.76
N THR A 317 17.37 -0.13 -5.48
CA THR A 317 16.67 0.33 -6.69
C THR A 317 17.62 1.05 -7.66
N ASN A 318 17.41 0.83 -8.96
CA ASN A 318 18.12 1.56 -10.02
C ASN A 318 17.31 2.75 -10.58
N LEU A 319 16.09 2.93 -10.09
CA LEU A 319 15.14 3.94 -10.57
C LEU A 319 15.18 5.21 -9.73
N LEU A 320 15.62 5.19 -8.47
CA LEU A 320 15.68 6.42 -7.68
C LEU A 320 16.93 7.23 -8.04
N LYS A 321 16.78 8.54 -8.27
CA LYS A 321 17.88 9.44 -8.62
C LYS A 321 18.26 10.35 -7.47
N PHE A 322 19.56 10.56 -7.30
CA PHE A 322 20.09 11.39 -6.23
C PHE A 322 19.52 12.83 -6.25
N PRO A 323 19.41 13.53 -7.41
CA PRO A 323 18.81 14.87 -7.43
C PRO A 323 17.36 14.91 -6.91
N GLU A 324 16.55 13.90 -7.24
CA GLU A 324 15.17 13.77 -6.75
C GLU A 324 15.16 13.56 -5.23
N TYR A 325 15.92 12.58 -4.75
CA TYR A 325 16.00 12.26 -3.33
C TYR A 325 16.56 13.42 -2.49
N ARG A 326 17.63 14.08 -2.96
CA ARG A 326 18.25 15.22 -2.28
C ARG A 326 17.34 16.44 -2.22
N THR A 327 16.64 16.73 -3.30
CA THR A 327 15.66 17.84 -3.34
C THR A 327 14.57 17.59 -2.31
N TRP A 328 14.04 16.36 -2.28
CA TRP A 328 13.00 15.99 -1.34
C TRP A 328 13.49 16.03 0.13
N ARG A 329 14.62 15.41 0.46
CA ARG A 329 15.16 15.45 1.85
C ARG A 329 15.38 16.89 2.35
N ASN A 330 15.79 17.80 1.47
CA ASN A 330 15.99 19.21 1.83
C ASN A 330 14.69 20.03 1.91
N THR A 331 13.65 19.70 1.15
CA THR A 331 12.51 20.62 0.93
C THR A 331 11.12 20.02 1.21
N GLY A 332 11.01 18.70 1.26
CA GLY A 332 9.75 17.95 1.29
C GLY A 332 9.03 17.86 -0.05
N VAL A 333 9.61 18.35 -1.16
CA VAL A 333 9.03 18.24 -2.52
C VAL A 333 9.65 17.03 -3.23
N ALA A 334 8.87 15.96 -3.41
CA ALA A 334 9.30 14.71 -4.02
C ALA A 334 9.17 14.72 -5.55
N PHE A 335 8.06 15.29 -6.04
CA PHE A 335 7.68 15.32 -7.44
C PHE A 335 7.81 16.73 -7.99
N ASP A 336 9.05 17.21 -8.06
CA ASP A 336 9.37 18.49 -8.71
C ASP A 336 9.35 18.30 -10.23
N VAL A 337 8.58 19.12 -10.94
CA VAL A 337 8.49 19.05 -12.41
C VAL A 337 9.83 19.28 -13.09
N SER A 338 10.75 20.03 -12.47
CA SER A 338 12.11 20.21 -13.01
C SER A 338 12.90 18.89 -13.08
N HIS A 339 12.62 17.92 -12.20
CA HIS A 339 13.22 16.58 -12.24
C HIS A 339 12.43 15.61 -13.12
N ILE A 340 11.10 15.72 -13.12
CA ILE A 340 10.20 14.81 -13.85
C ILE A 340 10.13 15.14 -15.35
N ASN A 341 10.16 16.43 -15.68
CA ASN A 341 10.04 16.93 -17.05
C ASN A 341 10.90 18.21 -17.24
N PRO A 342 12.24 18.10 -17.19
CA PRO A 342 13.15 19.25 -17.30
C PRO A 342 13.02 19.99 -18.65
N ARG A 343 12.65 19.28 -19.71
CA ARG A 343 12.51 19.86 -21.07
C ARG A 343 11.27 20.74 -21.23
N ARG A 344 10.34 20.71 -20.27
CA ARG A 344 9.19 21.62 -20.24
C ARG A 344 9.63 23.10 -20.16
N GLY A 345 10.85 23.38 -19.68
CA GLY A 345 11.41 24.73 -19.65
C GLY A 345 10.72 25.68 -18.66
N PHE A 346 9.87 25.16 -17.78
CA PHE A 346 9.18 25.91 -16.73
C PHE A 346 9.57 25.38 -15.35
N SER A 347 9.91 26.30 -14.45
CA SER A 347 10.03 26.02 -13.01
C SER A 347 8.72 26.35 -12.31
N TYR A 348 8.24 25.47 -11.46
CA TYR A 348 7.08 25.73 -10.60
C TYR A 348 7.52 26.18 -9.21
N GLU A 349 6.72 27.05 -8.61
CA GLU A 349 6.87 27.40 -7.20
C GLU A 349 5.95 26.53 -6.33
N TYR A 350 6.55 25.86 -5.34
CA TYR A 350 5.86 25.04 -4.35
C TYR A 350 5.83 25.79 -3.02
N LYS A 351 4.73 26.50 -2.74
CA LYS A 351 4.62 27.40 -1.58
C LYS A 351 3.43 27.15 -0.67
N VAL A 352 2.40 26.45 -1.15
CA VAL A 352 1.17 26.23 -0.37
C VAL A 352 1.29 24.94 0.43
N PRO A 353 1.10 24.94 1.77
CA PRO A 353 1.15 23.74 2.56
C PRO A 353 0.18 22.66 2.08
N ASN A 354 0.68 21.44 1.86
CA ASN A 354 -0.16 20.28 1.61
C ASN A 354 -0.85 19.82 2.90
N LYS A 355 -1.99 20.43 3.22
CA LYS A 355 -2.79 20.10 4.41
C LYS A 355 -3.24 18.63 4.46
N THR A 356 -3.25 17.94 3.31
CA THR A 356 -3.62 16.52 3.24
C THR A 356 -2.57 15.58 3.88
N LEU A 357 -1.36 16.10 4.17
CA LEU A 357 -0.29 15.42 4.90
C LEU A 357 -0.19 15.89 6.36
N CYS A 358 -1.21 16.61 6.85
CA CYS A 358 -1.24 17.14 8.21
C CYS A 358 -2.37 16.56 9.06
N PHE A 359 -2.08 16.41 10.34
CA PHE A 359 -3.03 16.06 11.38
C PHE A 359 -3.46 17.31 12.12
N PHE A 360 -4.76 17.60 12.14
CA PHE A 360 -5.28 18.83 12.72
C PHE A 360 -5.83 18.58 14.13
N SER A 361 -5.40 19.42 15.06
CA SER A 361 -6.06 19.56 16.37
C SER A 361 -7.43 20.25 16.21
N GLY A 362 -8.29 20.17 17.22
CA GLY A 362 -9.58 20.89 17.22
C GLY A 362 -9.45 22.41 17.05
N ALA A 363 -8.32 22.99 17.46
CA ALA A 363 -7.98 24.40 17.27
C ALA A 363 -7.51 24.74 15.83
N GLY A 364 -7.47 23.77 14.92
CA GLY A 364 -7.03 23.98 13.53
C GLY A 364 -5.52 24.11 13.35
N ARG A 365 -4.71 23.75 14.35
CA ARG A 365 -3.25 23.65 14.19
C ARG A 365 -2.89 22.29 13.58
N GLY A 366 -2.30 22.31 12.38
CA GLY A 366 -1.87 21.14 11.64
C GLY A 366 -0.43 20.73 11.95
N VAL A 367 -0.21 19.44 12.19
CA VAL A 367 1.10 18.81 12.38
C VAL A 367 1.41 17.93 11.16
N TYR A 368 2.53 18.17 10.50
CA TYR A 368 3.01 17.40 9.36
C TYR A 368 3.35 15.96 9.79
N ALA A 369 2.69 15.00 9.16
CA ALA A 369 2.78 13.58 9.49
C ALA A 369 3.49 12.74 8.40
N GLY A 370 4.01 13.39 7.36
CA GLY A 370 4.74 12.70 6.29
C GLY A 370 6.07 12.11 6.75
N ASP A 371 6.51 11.10 6.01
CA ASP A 371 7.86 10.53 6.12
C ASP A 371 8.88 11.60 5.69
N ILE A 372 10.05 11.59 6.32
CA ILE A 372 11.15 12.50 6.01
C ILE A 372 12.40 11.78 5.52
N LYS A 373 12.46 10.45 5.55
CA LYS A 373 13.59 9.57 5.19
C LYS A 373 13.42 8.76 3.91
N ASN A 374 12.33 8.03 3.70
CA ASN A 374 12.18 7.13 2.54
C ASN A 374 11.44 7.82 1.39
N GLY A 375 10.35 8.50 1.72
CA GLY A 375 9.58 9.32 0.80
C GLY A 375 8.61 8.53 -0.07
N PRO A 376 7.81 9.24 -0.89
CA PRO A 376 6.66 8.68 -1.61
C PRO A 376 7.04 7.92 -2.91
N PHE A 377 8.33 7.65 -3.13
CA PHE A 377 8.84 7.27 -4.44
C PHE A 377 8.43 5.87 -4.89
N PHE A 378 8.25 4.93 -3.96
CA PHE A 378 8.16 3.50 -4.28
C PHE A 378 6.76 3.05 -4.69
N SER A 379 5.71 3.69 -4.16
CA SER A 379 4.30 3.37 -4.46
C SER A 379 3.97 3.35 -5.94
N PHE A 380 4.46 4.37 -6.66
CA PHE A 380 4.22 4.53 -8.09
C PHE A 380 5.48 4.43 -8.93
N GLY A 381 6.67 4.53 -8.34
CA GLY A 381 7.94 4.62 -9.06
C GLY A 381 8.84 3.38 -8.97
N ALA A 382 8.52 2.37 -8.16
CA ALA A 382 9.40 1.22 -7.98
C ALA A 382 9.35 0.19 -9.12
N LEU A 383 8.24 0.10 -9.84
CA LEU A 383 8.03 -0.82 -10.97
C LEU A 383 7.42 -0.07 -12.14
N THR A 384 7.67 -0.52 -13.37
CA THR A 384 6.95 -0.04 -14.55
C THR A 384 6.93 -1.10 -15.63
N GLN A 385 5.82 -1.22 -16.36
CA GLN A 385 5.75 -2.14 -17.50
C GLN A 385 6.50 -1.59 -18.72
N ASN A 386 6.80 -0.29 -18.73
CA ASN A 386 7.51 0.36 -19.83
C ASN A 386 8.99 -0.01 -19.88
N ALA A 387 9.38 -0.86 -20.84
CA ALA A 387 10.76 -1.30 -21.01
C ALA A 387 11.72 -0.15 -21.39
N HIS A 388 11.25 0.89 -22.09
CA HIS A 388 12.08 2.03 -22.47
C HIS A 388 12.47 2.87 -21.25
N ILE A 389 11.56 3.08 -20.29
CA ILE A 389 11.86 3.78 -19.03
C ILE A 389 12.94 3.03 -18.23
N ARG A 390 12.94 1.70 -18.29
CA ARG A 390 13.92 0.82 -17.63
C ARG A 390 15.26 0.73 -18.36
N GLN A 391 15.41 1.35 -19.54
CA GLN A 391 16.69 1.36 -20.26
C GLN A 391 17.77 2.04 -19.44
N ARG A 392 18.99 1.54 -19.58
CA ARG A 392 20.13 2.00 -18.79
C ARG A 392 21.00 3.00 -19.52
N THR A 393 21.64 3.85 -18.73
CA THR A 393 22.78 4.66 -19.13
C THR A 393 24.09 3.86 -19.00
N THR A 394 25.20 4.45 -19.45
CA THR A 394 26.54 3.82 -19.46
C THR A 394 27.07 3.46 -18.07
N ASP A 395 26.58 4.15 -17.04
CA ASP A 395 26.87 3.89 -15.62
C ASP A 395 26.07 2.70 -15.05
N GLY A 396 25.18 2.10 -15.84
CA GLY A 396 24.33 0.99 -15.45
C GLY A 396 23.04 1.40 -14.72
N THR A 397 22.83 2.67 -14.39
CA THR A 397 21.56 3.11 -13.77
C THR A 397 20.47 3.31 -14.81
N CYS A 398 19.19 3.30 -14.43
CA CYS A 398 18.11 3.57 -15.38
C CYS A 398 18.18 5.03 -15.87
N ARG A 399 17.83 5.30 -17.12
CA ARG A 399 17.90 6.66 -17.67
C ARG A 399 16.98 7.65 -16.94
N HIS A 400 15.85 7.16 -16.44
CA HIS A 400 14.81 7.97 -15.81
C HIS A 400 14.67 7.66 -14.33
N GLY A 401 14.19 8.65 -13.57
CA GLY A 401 14.00 8.56 -12.13
C GLY A 401 12.61 8.08 -11.69
N ASN A 402 12.44 7.82 -10.39
CA ASN A 402 11.16 7.44 -9.79
C ASN A 402 10.07 8.49 -10.03
N GLY A 403 10.44 9.78 -10.11
CA GLY A 403 9.51 10.84 -10.46
C GLY A 403 8.88 10.64 -11.85
N VAL A 404 9.71 10.35 -12.85
CA VAL A 404 9.27 10.05 -14.23
C VAL A 404 8.43 8.78 -14.28
N VAL A 405 8.88 7.74 -13.59
CA VAL A 405 8.15 6.45 -13.53
C VAL A 405 6.77 6.63 -12.90
N SER A 406 6.70 7.36 -11.79
CA SER A 406 5.44 7.65 -11.09
C SER A 406 4.48 8.44 -11.98
N MET A 407 4.97 9.47 -12.68
CA MET A 407 4.17 10.23 -13.63
C MET A 407 3.63 9.32 -14.74
N HIS A 408 4.48 8.48 -15.33
CA HIS A 408 4.08 7.59 -16.42
C HIS A 408 3.03 6.56 -15.97
N ASN A 409 3.24 5.90 -14.83
CA ASN A 409 2.33 4.89 -14.30
C ASN A 409 0.97 5.48 -13.92
N VAL A 410 0.96 6.58 -13.18
CA VAL A 410 -0.29 7.27 -12.79
C VAL A 410 -1.04 7.74 -14.05
N ARG A 411 -0.31 8.27 -15.04
CA ARG A 411 -0.90 8.67 -16.32
C ARG A 411 -1.54 7.51 -17.06
N ALA A 412 -0.86 6.37 -17.16
CA ALA A 412 -1.37 5.17 -17.80
C ALA A 412 -2.67 4.69 -17.14
N TRP A 413 -2.69 4.66 -15.81
CA TRP A 413 -3.87 4.20 -15.07
C TRP A 413 -5.04 5.18 -15.13
N LEU A 414 -4.78 6.49 -15.03
CA LEU A 414 -5.81 7.51 -15.18
C LEU A 414 -6.39 7.51 -16.60
N TYR A 415 -5.54 7.43 -17.64
CA TYR A 415 -6.00 7.31 -19.02
C TYR A 415 -6.93 6.11 -19.20
N THR A 416 -6.50 4.93 -18.72
CA THR A 416 -7.29 3.70 -18.81
C THR A 416 -8.60 3.83 -18.05
N LEU A 417 -8.57 4.43 -16.87
CA LEU A 417 -9.76 4.66 -16.07
C LEU A 417 -10.78 5.58 -16.77
N MET A 418 -10.30 6.63 -17.44
CA MET A 418 -11.13 7.60 -18.15
C MET A 418 -11.70 7.05 -19.46
N THR A 419 -10.90 6.30 -20.21
CA THR A 419 -11.25 5.90 -21.59
C THR A 419 -11.75 4.46 -21.71
N GLY A 420 -11.42 3.59 -20.76
CA GLY A 420 -11.59 2.14 -20.93
C GLY A 420 -10.51 1.48 -21.79
N LEU A 421 -9.67 2.26 -22.48
CA LEU A 421 -8.67 1.75 -23.41
C LEU A 421 -7.36 1.45 -22.66
N PRO A 422 -6.69 0.33 -22.97
CA PRO A 422 -5.40 0.03 -22.36
C PRO A 422 -4.34 1.04 -22.81
N TRP A 423 -3.46 1.42 -21.89
CA TRP A 423 -2.29 2.23 -22.19
C TRP A 423 -1.21 1.40 -22.93
N PRO A 424 -0.71 1.83 -24.11
CA PRO A 424 0.29 1.08 -24.85
C PRO A 424 1.70 1.30 -24.28
N TRP A 425 2.11 0.45 -23.34
CA TRP A 425 3.39 0.55 -22.62
C TRP A 425 4.67 0.54 -23.48
N ALA A 426 4.59 0.10 -24.74
CA ALA A 426 5.72 -0.01 -25.67
C ALA A 426 5.88 1.19 -26.63
N ASP A 427 4.80 1.91 -26.97
CA ASP A 427 4.74 2.80 -28.15
C ASP A 427 4.74 4.30 -27.80
N HIS A 428 5.31 4.68 -26.66
CA HIS A 428 5.32 6.07 -26.24
C HIS A 428 6.65 6.75 -26.52
N ALA A 429 6.64 7.68 -27.47
CA ALA A 429 7.64 8.73 -27.53
C ALA A 429 7.39 9.65 -26.32
N PHE A 430 8.44 9.95 -25.56
CA PHE A 430 8.27 10.53 -24.25
C PHE A 430 8.48 12.04 -24.24
N ALA A 431 7.65 12.77 -23.47
CA ALA A 431 7.74 14.21 -23.32
C ALA A 431 9.11 14.69 -22.80
N TRP A 432 9.80 13.85 -22.02
CA TRP A 432 11.13 14.13 -21.49
C TRP A 432 12.27 13.85 -22.49
N ASP A 433 11.99 13.15 -23.59
CA ASP A 433 12.93 12.92 -24.69
C ASP A 433 12.76 13.97 -25.78
N ASP A 434 11.51 14.31 -26.09
CA ASP A 434 11.13 15.35 -27.06
C ASP A 434 9.88 16.09 -26.57
N ALA A 435 9.97 17.42 -26.54
CA ALA A 435 8.88 18.31 -26.13
C ALA A 435 7.62 18.16 -27.02
N ASN A 436 7.75 17.69 -28.26
CA ASN A 436 6.61 17.39 -29.13
C ASN A 436 5.69 16.29 -28.58
N ASN A 437 6.21 15.46 -27.67
CA ASN A 437 5.43 14.39 -27.02
C ASN A 437 4.76 14.86 -25.72
N TYR A 438 4.78 16.17 -25.45
CA TYR A 438 4.06 16.73 -24.31
C TYR A 438 2.58 16.39 -24.40
N ASN A 439 2.05 15.87 -23.29
CA ASN A 439 0.68 15.35 -23.23
C ASN A 439 0.31 14.39 -24.39
N TYR A 440 1.26 13.63 -24.95
CA TYR A 440 0.98 12.64 -26.00
C TYR A 440 -0.08 11.62 -25.56
N LEU A 441 -1.12 11.44 -26.37
CA LEU A 441 -2.17 10.46 -26.14
C LEU A 441 -2.01 9.30 -27.14
N PRO A 442 -2.30 8.05 -26.72
CA PRO A 442 -2.30 6.89 -27.62
C PRO A 442 -3.12 7.12 -28.90
N PRO A 443 -2.71 6.56 -30.05
CA PRO A 443 -3.56 6.55 -31.25
C PRO A 443 -4.92 5.90 -30.97
N GLY A 444 -5.98 6.43 -31.57
CA GLY A 444 -7.34 5.95 -31.29
C GLY A 444 -7.95 6.47 -29.99
N THR A 445 -7.25 7.35 -29.27
CA THR A 445 -7.84 8.09 -28.15
C THR A 445 -9.06 8.88 -28.65
N PRO A 446 -10.24 8.71 -28.03
CA PRO A 446 -11.44 9.40 -28.49
C PRO A 446 -11.28 10.92 -28.43
N SER A 447 -11.83 11.64 -29.42
CA SER A 447 -11.88 13.11 -29.45
C SER A 447 -13.23 13.60 -28.92
N GLY A 448 -13.25 14.40 -27.84
CA GLY A 448 -14.49 14.91 -27.24
C GLY A 448 -14.30 15.55 -25.87
N VAL A 449 -15.17 16.51 -25.53
CA VAL A 449 -15.09 17.32 -24.31
C VAL A 449 -15.90 16.65 -23.19
N ALA A 450 -15.21 16.32 -22.09
CA ALA A 450 -15.67 15.71 -20.84
C ALA A 450 -15.92 14.19 -20.88
N TYR A 451 -14.86 13.43 -20.58
CA TYR A 451 -15.00 12.05 -20.13
C TYR A 451 -15.33 12.07 -18.64
N THR A 452 -16.56 11.74 -18.26
CA THR A 452 -16.84 11.40 -16.86
C THR A 452 -16.18 10.05 -16.60
N ALA A 453 -15.17 10.02 -15.73
CA ALA A 453 -14.60 8.75 -15.30
C ALA A 453 -15.71 7.87 -14.73
N ALA A 454 -15.91 6.70 -15.33
CA ALA A 454 -16.78 5.67 -14.80
C ALA A 454 -15.87 4.67 -14.08
N LEU A 455 -15.97 4.65 -12.75
CA LEU A 455 -15.30 3.62 -11.97
C LEU A 455 -15.92 2.26 -12.32
N PRO A 456 -15.10 1.20 -12.32
CA PRO A 456 -15.57 -0.17 -12.51
C PRO A 456 -16.52 -0.59 -11.38
N LYS A 457 -17.11 -1.79 -11.48
CA LYS A 457 -17.94 -2.38 -10.41
C LYS A 457 -17.13 -2.65 -9.14
N VAL A 458 -17.03 -1.64 -8.28
CA VAL A 458 -16.25 -1.69 -7.03
C VAL A 458 -17.01 -1.11 -5.84
N ARG A 459 -16.68 -1.64 -4.66
CA ARG A 459 -17.07 -1.13 -3.35
C ARG A 459 -15.83 -0.97 -2.48
N VAL A 460 -15.76 0.09 -1.69
CA VAL A 460 -14.67 0.38 -0.76
C VAL A 460 -15.28 0.56 0.63
N HIS A 461 -15.07 -0.41 1.51
CA HIS A 461 -15.55 -0.42 2.88
C HIS A 461 -14.46 0.15 3.78
N LEU A 462 -14.72 1.30 4.40
CA LEU A 462 -13.80 1.95 5.33
C LEU A 462 -13.98 1.29 6.71
N VAL A 463 -12.97 0.56 7.16
CA VAL A 463 -12.99 -0.17 8.43
C VAL A 463 -12.47 0.74 9.54
N GLY A 464 -13.25 0.89 10.62
CA GLY A 464 -12.88 1.71 11.79
C GLY A 464 -11.72 1.13 12.61
N LEU A 465 -11.38 1.77 13.73
CA LEU A 465 -10.19 1.40 14.51
C LEU A 465 -10.35 0.08 15.29
N GLU A 466 -11.59 -0.40 15.49
CA GLU A 466 -11.86 -1.65 16.19
C GLU A 466 -11.62 -2.88 15.32
N TRP A 467 -10.34 -3.21 15.12
CA TRP A 467 -9.90 -4.39 14.37
C TRP A 467 -10.59 -5.68 14.84
N ASP A 468 -10.67 -5.92 16.15
CA ASP A 468 -11.26 -7.14 16.69
C ASP A 468 -12.77 -7.26 16.39
N ARG A 469 -13.47 -6.13 16.22
CA ARG A 469 -14.88 -6.13 15.80
C ARG A 469 -15.00 -6.60 14.35
N PHE A 470 -14.15 -6.08 13.46
CA PHE A 470 -14.10 -6.49 12.07
C PHE A 470 -13.77 -7.98 11.91
N VAL A 471 -12.76 -8.48 12.64
CA VAL A 471 -12.42 -9.91 12.65
C VAL A 471 -13.59 -10.76 13.14
N ARG A 472 -14.28 -10.32 14.20
CA ARG A 472 -15.47 -11.02 14.72
C ARG A 472 -16.60 -11.04 13.69
N HIS A 473 -16.88 -9.93 13.02
CA HIS A 473 -17.91 -9.87 11.97
C HIS A 473 -17.59 -10.81 10.80
N CYS A 474 -16.32 -10.95 10.41
CA CYS A 474 -15.89 -11.93 9.41
C CYS A 474 -16.17 -13.36 9.88
N LYS A 475 -15.82 -13.67 11.14
CA LYS A 475 -16.06 -14.98 11.75
C LYS A 475 -17.55 -15.33 11.85
N GLU A 476 -18.38 -14.36 12.18
CA GLU A 476 -19.84 -14.49 12.29
C GLU A 476 -20.56 -14.48 10.95
N GLY A 477 -19.84 -14.28 9.83
CA GLY A 477 -20.39 -14.22 8.48
C GLY A 477 -21.15 -12.94 8.15
N GLN A 478 -20.99 -11.89 8.96
CA GLN A 478 -21.57 -10.55 8.69
C GLN A 478 -20.76 -9.79 7.65
N VAL A 479 -19.44 -10.01 7.62
CA VAL A 479 -18.53 -9.55 6.58
C VAL A 479 -18.05 -10.78 5.81
N PRO A 480 -18.06 -10.78 4.46
CA PRO A 480 -17.51 -11.86 3.66
C PRO A 480 -16.05 -12.17 4.00
N ARG A 481 -15.62 -13.41 3.76
CA ARG A 481 -14.20 -13.77 3.88
C ARG A 481 -13.41 -13.23 2.68
N MET A 482 -12.13 -13.00 2.88
CA MET A 482 -11.26 -12.32 1.91
C MET A 482 -10.58 -13.30 0.96
N ASP A 483 -10.63 -13.02 -0.34
CA ASP A 483 -9.90 -13.74 -1.39
C ASP A 483 -8.45 -13.24 -1.50
N ALA A 484 -8.21 -11.98 -1.16
CA ALA A 484 -6.87 -11.44 -1.02
C ALA A 484 -6.75 -10.55 0.21
N ALA A 485 -5.55 -10.47 0.79
CA ALA A 485 -5.21 -9.46 1.77
C ALA A 485 -3.85 -8.85 1.48
N PHE A 486 -3.70 -7.55 1.74
CA PHE A 486 -2.44 -6.85 1.81
C PHE A 486 -2.20 -6.35 3.23
N PHE A 487 -1.00 -6.60 3.75
CA PHE A 487 -0.52 -6.05 5.02
C PHE A 487 0.68 -5.14 4.76
N GLY A 488 0.48 -3.84 4.92
CA GLY A 488 1.56 -2.87 4.95
C GLY A 488 2.39 -2.99 6.22
N THR A 489 3.60 -2.44 6.21
CA THR A 489 4.56 -2.59 7.32
C THR A 489 3.98 -2.20 8.69
N SER A 490 3.08 -1.20 8.74
CA SER A 490 2.36 -0.73 9.94
C SER A 490 1.29 -1.70 10.50
N CYS A 491 0.94 -2.73 9.73
CA CYS A 491 -0.16 -3.66 10.04
C CYS A 491 0.25 -5.14 9.98
N THR A 492 1.52 -5.46 9.73
CA THR A 492 2.01 -6.85 9.66
C THR A 492 1.76 -7.66 10.94
N GLN A 493 1.67 -7.02 12.11
CA GLN A 493 1.27 -7.65 13.36
C GLN A 493 -0.13 -8.27 13.35
N TYR A 494 -0.99 -7.88 12.40
CA TYR A 494 -2.33 -8.44 12.25
C TYR A 494 -2.36 -9.72 11.39
N MET A 495 -1.23 -10.18 10.85
CA MET A 495 -1.09 -11.50 10.21
C MET A 495 -1.11 -12.63 11.26
N THR A 496 -2.13 -12.65 12.11
CA THR A 496 -2.27 -13.65 13.18
C THR A 496 -2.94 -14.92 12.64
N PRO A 497 -2.77 -16.07 13.32
CA PRO A 497 -3.47 -17.30 12.94
C PRO A 497 -4.99 -17.12 12.89
N THR A 498 -5.55 -16.30 13.77
CA THR A 498 -6.99 -15.97 13.77
C THR A 498 -7.38 -15.22 12.50
N VAL A 499 -6.64 -14.20 12.09
CA VAL A 499 -6.96 -13.46 10.85
C VAL A 499 -6.79 -14.37 9.62
N LEU A 500 -5.70 -15.12 9.58
CA LEU A 500 -5.41 -16.05 8.48
C LEU A 500 -6.41 -17.22 8.38
N GLY A 501 -7.08 -17.61 9.48
CA GLY A 501 -8.07 -18.69 9.50
C GLY A 501 -9.54 -18.23 9.44
N ASP A 502 -9.88 -17.13 10.11
CA ASP A 502 -11.25 -16.64 10.26
C ASP A 502 -11.62 -15.54 9.25
N VAL A 503 -10.66 -14.72 8.82
CA VAL A 503 -10.90 -13.60 7.88
C VAL A 503 -10.62 -14.01 6.44
N MET A 504 -9.54 -14.75 6.18
CA MET A 504 -9.25 -15.24 4.83
C MET A 504 -10.23 -16.34 4.41
N SER A 505 -10.55 -16.40 3.12
CA SER A 505 -11.39 -17.47 2.58
C SER A 505 -10.63 -18.80 2.68
N GLY A 506 -11.35 -19.85 3.09
CA GLY A 506 -10.79 -21.22 3.14
C GLY A 506 -10.63 -21.84 1.75
N ALA A 507 -10.92 -21.07 0.69
CA ALA A 507 -10.73 -21.53 -0.67
C ALA A 507 -9.24 -21.74 -0.92
N ALA A 508 -8.90 -22.79 -1.67
CA ALA A 508 -7.51 -23.17 -1.95
C ALA A 508 -6.68 -22.12 -2.74
N HIS A 509 -7.22 -20.92 -2.93
CA HIS A 509 -6.72 -19.89 -3.82
C HIS A 509 -6.64 -18.50 -3.15
N ALA A 510 -6.92 -18.36 -1.85
CA ALA A 510 -6.73 -17.09 -1.18
C ALA A 510 -5.24 -16.71 -1.13
N VAL A 511 -4.93 -15.42 -1.29
CA VAL A 511 -3.54 -14.91 -1.32
C VAL A 511 -3.35 -13.81 -0.28
N VAL A 512 -2.30 -13.90 0.52
CA VAL A 512 -1.89 -12.83 1.43
C VAL A 512 -0.59 -12.23 0.93
N VAL A 513 -0.54 -10.91 0.80
CA VAL A 513 0.64 -10.16 0.42
C VAL A 513 1.11 -9.31 1.60
N ALA A 514 2.41 -9.35 1.92
CA ALA A 514 2.99 -8.53 2.97
C ALA A 514 4.08 -7.60 2.41
N GLU A 515 4.07 -6.34 2.84
CA GLU A 515 5.12 -5.37 2.56
C GLU A 515 6.37 -5.66 3.38
N THR A 516 7.55 -5.56 2.76
CA THR A 516 8.84 -5.75 3.43
C THR A 516 9.50 -4.42 3.79
N ALA A 517 10.57 -4.49 4.58
CA ALA A 517 11.40 -3.34 4.92
C ALA A 517 12.43 -2.96 3.84
N LYS A 518 12.30 -3.45 2.59
CA LYS A 518 13.34 -3.32 1.54
C LYS A 518 13.84 -1.87 1.37
N PHE A 519 12.91 -0.93 1.27
CA PHE A 519 13.22 0.47 0.98
C PHE A 519 13.33 1.37 2.23
N ILE A 520 13.32 0.78 3.43
CA ILE A 520 13.47 1.54 4.68
C ILE A 520 14.95 1.89 4.86
N VAL A 521 15.27 3.19 4.86
CA VAL A 521 16.63 3.75 4.95
C VAL A 521 17.29 3.42 6.29
N ASP A 522 16.54 3.54 7.38
CA ASP A 522 17.05 3.28 8.74
C ASP A 522 17.25 1.79 9.08
N ALA A 523 16.89 0.89 8.15
CA ALA A 523 16.98 -0.54 8.39
C ALA A 523 18.28 -1.11 7.81
N GLU A 524 19.12 -1.65 8.67
CA GLU A 524 20.29 -2.44 8.24
C GLU A 524 19.87 -3.75 7.56
N ASP A 525 20.75 -4.32 6.76
CA ASP A 525 20.52 -5.58 6.04
C ASP A 525 20.08 -6.72 6.98
N VAL A 526 20.68 -6.81 8.16
CA VAL A 526 20.33 -7.83 9.16
C VAL A 526 18.89 -7.65 9.62
N ALA A 527 18.49 -6.41 9.91
CA ALA A 527 17.12 -6.10 10.32
C ALA A 527 16.11 -6.36 9.20
N LYS A 528 16.45 -6.03 7.95
CA LYS A 528 15.62 -6.34 6.77
C LYS A 528 15.41 -7.84 6.59
N LYS A 529 16.48 -8.65 6.74
CA LYS A 529 16.42 -10.13 6.69
C LYS A 529 15.59 -10.70 7.84
N VAL A 530 15.79 -10.22 9.07
CA VAL A 530 15.01 -10.63 10.25
C VAL A 530 13.53 -10.27 10.08
N TYR A 531 13.22 -9.11 9.51
CA TYR A 531 11.84 -8.71 9.25
C TYR A 531 11.16 -9.65 8.25
N ILE A 532 11.86 -10.06 7.18
CA ILE A 532 11.37 -11.07 6.23
C ILE A 532 11.10 -12.41 6.94
N ALA A 533 12.04 -12.89 7.76
CA ALA A 533 11.86 -14.12 8.52
C ALA A 533 10.65 -14.04 9.48
N LYS A 534 10.45 -12.89 10.14
CA LYS A 534 9.27 -12.66 10.97
C LYS A 534 7.96 -12.75 10.18
N LEU A 535 7.92 -12.26 8.93
CA LEU A 535 6.73 -12.39 8.08
C LEU A 535 6.47 -13.86 7.73
N ASP A 536 7.53 -14.63 7.46
CA ASP A 536 7.40 -16.07 7.27
C ASP A 536 6.85 -16.73 8.52
N ASP A 537 7.39 -16.43 9.71
CA ASP A 537 6.94 -17.04 10.98
C ASP A 537 5.46 -16.74 11.26
N LEU A 538 5.02 -15.50 11.01
CA LEU A 538 3.63 -15.08 11.15
C LEU A 538 2.72 -15.87 10.20
N ALA A 539 3.11 -15.99 8.93
CA ALA A 539 2.36 -16.77 7.94
C ALA A 539 2.31 -18.26 8.31
N HIS A 540 3.45 -18.84 8.71
CA HIS A 540 3.57 -20.24 9.11
C HIS A 540 2.71 -20.57 10.33
N ALA A 541 2.65 -19.67 11.32
CA ALA A 541 1.80 -19.83 12.49
C ALA A 541 0.31 -19.92 12.14
N GLY A 542 -0.12 -19.29 11.03
CA GLY A 542 -1.48 -19.39 10.50
C GLY A 542 -1.72 -20.54 9.52
N GLY A 543 -0.72 -21.39 9.24
CA GLY A 543 -0.82 -22.45 8.25
C GLY A 543 -0.60 -22.00 6.80
N TRP A 544 0.06 -20.86 6.59
CA TRP A 544 0.39 -20.34 5.27
C TRP A 544 1.88 -20.53 4.95
N ALA A 545 2.23 -20.51 3.68
CA ALA A 545 3.60 -20.61 3.19
C ALA A 545 3.87 -19.56 2.13
N ARG A 546 5.12 -19.11 2.02
CA ARG A 546 5.55 -18.24 0.93
C ARG A 546 5.37 -18.94 -0.41
N ASP A 547 4.84 -18.21 -1.38
CA ASP A 547 4.79 -18.60 -2.78
C ASP A 547 5.79 -17.76 -3.58
N ASP A 548 6.92 -18.36 -3.97
CA ASP A 548 8.00 -17.65 -4.66
C ASP A 548 7.59 -17.23 -6.09
N ALA A 549 6.70 -18.00 -6.75
CA ALA A 549 6.24 -17.67 -8.09
C ALA A 549 5.36 -16.40 -8.08
N LEU A 550 4.36 -16.36 -7.21
CA LEU A 550 3.53 -15.16 -6.99
C LEU A 550 4.37 -14.00 -6.45
N THR A 551 5.35 -14.27 -5.59
CA THR A 551 6.28 -13.24 -5.12
C THR A 551 7.04 -12.64 -6.29
N ASN A 552 7.51 -13.44 -7.24
CA ASN A 552 8.18 -12.94 -8.45
C ASN A 552 7.22 -12.15 -9.36
N ASP A 553 5.98 -12.61 -9.52
CA ASP A 553 4.95 -11.92 -10.31
C ASP A 553 4.65 -10.52 -9.78
N LEU A 554 4.66 -10.34 -8.44
CA LEU A 554 4.49 -9.03 -7.80
C LEU A 554 5.63 -8.03 -8.12
N HIS A 555 6.74 -8.49 -8.69
CA HIS A 555 7.88 -7.67 -9.09
C HIS A 555 8.06 -7.58 -10.61
N GLU A 556 7.07 -7.99 -11.40
CA GLU A 556 7.07 -7.75 -12.84
C GLU A 556 7.25 -6.26 -13.16
N GLY A 557 8.09 -5.96 -14.15
CA GLY A 557 8.43 -4.58 -14.50
C GLY A 557 9.48 -3.93 -13.58
N LYS A 558 10.15 -4.70 -12.72
CA LYS A 558 11.40 -4.30 -12.09
C LYS A 558 12.49 -4.12 -13.17
N SER A 559 13.38 -3.14 -13.01
CA SER A 559 14.52 -3.06 -13.90
C SER A 559 15.48 -4.23 -13.65
N ASP A 560 16.41 -4.46 -14.57
CA ASP A 560 17.43 -5.47 -14.36
C ASP A 560 18.42 -5.05 -13.23
N PRO A 561 19.17 -5.98 -12.62
CA PRO A 561 20.29 -5.70 -11.71
C PRO A 561 21.53 -5.21 -12.45
N LEU A 562 22.41 -4.41 -11.83
CA LEU A 562 23.62 -3.89 -12.50
C LEU A 562 24.44 -5.01 -13.18
N PRO A 563 24.89 -4.82 -14.43
CA PRO A 563 25.62 -5.85 -15.15
C PRO A 563 26.98 -6.11 -14.50
N VAL A 564 27.36 -7.37 -14.34
CA VAL A 564 28.68 -7.77 -13.82
C VAL A 564 29.52 -8.34 -14.95
N LYS A 565 30.75 -7.82 -15.10
CA LYS A 565 31.75 -8.37 -16.02
C LYS A 565 32.63 -9.37 -15.28
N GLY A 566 32.70 -10.61 -15.77
CA GLY A 566 33.52 -11.67 -15.17
C GLY A 566 32.93 -12.21 -13.86
N THR A 567 33.79 -12.76 -13.00
CA THR A 567 33.38 -13.31 -11.70
C THR A 567 33.00 -12.19 -10.73
N MET A 568 31.84 -12.31 -10.08
CA MET A 568 31.39 -11.33 -9.09
C MET A 568 32.30 -11.33 -7.86
N THR A 569 32.74 -10.13 -7.47
CA THR A 569 33.35 -9.91 -6.15
C THR A 569 32.31 -10.10 -5.04
N ASP A 570 32.74 -10.31 -3.80
CA ASP A 570 31.81 -10.50 -2.68
C ASP A 570 30.94 -9.25 -2.45
N ALA A 571 31.49 -8.05 -2.66
CA ALA A 571 30.71 -6.81 -2.64
C ALA A 571 29.64 -6.79 -3.73
N GLN A 572 29.95 -7.25 -4.94
CA GLN A 572 28.97 -7.33 -6.04
C GLN A 572 27.89 -8.38 -5.76
N LYS A 573 28.21 -9.49 -5.08
CA LYS A 573 27.21 -10.47 -4.64
C LYS A 573 26.25 -9.87 -3.62
N VAL A 574 26.77 -9.17 -2.61
CA VAL A 574 25.95 -8.48 -1.59
C VAL A 574 25.05 -7.43 -2.24
N SER A 575 25.58 -6.63 -3.15
CA SER A 575 24.81 -5.63 -3.91
C SER A 575 23.69 -6.28 -4.73
N GLN A 576 23.97 -7.42 -5.39
CA GLN A 576 22.97 -8.18 -6.11
C GLN A 576 21.91 -8.77 -5.16
N GLU A 577 22.28 -9.30 -4.00
CA GLU A 577 21.34 -9.79 -2.99
C GLU A 577 20.39 -8.67 -2.52
N ARG A 578 20.93 -7.50 -2.16
CA ARG A 578 20.14 -6.31 -1.77
C ARG A 578 19.17 -5.90 -2.86
N TYR A 579 19.65 -5.90 -4.11
CA TYR A 579 18.82 -5.58 -5.26
C TYR A 579 17.68 -6.58 -5.43
N MET A 580 18.00 -7.87 -5.32
CA MET A 580 17.07 -8.99 -5.52
C MET A 580 16.09 -9.20 -4.37
N GLN A 581 16.35 -8.62 -3.19
CA GLN A 581 15.42 -8.64 -2.08
C GLN A 581 14.01 -8.21 -2.55
N PRO A 582 12.95 -8.97 -2.22
CA PRO A 582 11.58 -8.60 -2.60
C PRO A 582 11.11 -7.40 -1.76
N SER A 583 10.35 -6.49 -2.38
CA SER A 583 9.60 -5.43 -1.67
C SER A 583 8.25 -5.93 -1.13
N LEU A 584 7.70 -6.98 -1.74
CA LEU A 584 6.43 -7.61 -1.40
C LEU A 584 6.62 -9.13 -1.30
N LEU A 585 5.97 -9.81 -0.37
CA LEU A 585 5.99 -11.27 -0.27
C LEU A 585 4.57 -11.81 -0.41
N ALA A 586 4.38 -12.82 -1.27
CA ALA A 586 3.11 -13.53 -1.42
C ALA A 586 3.11 -14.81 -0.59
N TYR A 587 1.97 -15.08 0.05
CA TYR A 587 1.72 -16.26 0.85
C TYR A 587 0.41 -16.91 0.42
N VAL A 588 0.38 -18.25 0.45
CA VAL A 588 -0.80 -19.08 0.15
C VAL A 588 -1.01 -20.10 1.27
N ALA A 589 -2.26 -20.53 1.47
CA ALA A 589 -2.58 -21.54 2.46
C ALA A 589 -1.91 -22.88 2.13
N LYS A 590 -1.27 -23.52 3.12
CA LYS A 590 -0.73 -24.88 2.95
C LYS A 590 -1.88 -25.85 2.69
N ALA A 591 -1.65 -26.84 1.82
CA ALA A 591 -2.57 -27.96 1.72
C ALA A 591 -2.65 -28.67 3.07
N PRO A 592 -3.85 -29.06 3.54
CA PRO A 592 -3.92 -30.01 4.63
C PRO A 592 -3.15 -31.26 4.19
N ALA A 593 -2.18 -31.67 5.01
CA ALA A 593 -1.29 -32.79 4.77
C ALA A 593 -2.02 -34.13 4.85
#